data_AF-X1SBW3-F1
#
_entry.id   AF-X1SBW3-F1
#
_cell.length_a   1.000
_cell.length_b   1.000
_cell.length_c   1.000
_cell.angle_alpha   90.00
_cell.angle_beta   90.00
_cell.angle_gamma   90.00
#
_symmetry.space_group_name_H-M   'P 1'
#
loop_
_entity.id
_entity.type
_entity.pdbx_description
1 polymer ?
#
loop_
_entity_poly.entity_id
_entity_poly.type
_entity_poly.pdbx_seq_one_letter_code
_entity_poly.pdbx_strand_id
1 'polypeptide(L)'
;MPGTVTDVLDRNPLLKKSFRSGQKYEKEYKFEEAIKAYEKILYDLSIPEEDKIGFNILIGNCYYFLSKLNQAEKHFKESLNILKRVENKITKLPAKSAALGNLGNIYHNLGKPDESLEYYQQALEINRKLRF
;
A
#
# COMPACT_ATOMS: atom_id res chain seq x y z
N MET A 1 -19.54 1.28 14.94
CA MET A 1 -18.30 1.76 14.30
C MET A 1 -17.67 0.57 13.57
N PRO A 2 -17.20 0.70 12.33
CA PRO A 2 -16.33 -0.33 11.78
C PRO A 2 -15.12 -0.45 12.71
N GLY A 3 -14.82 -1.67 13.16
CA GLY A 3 -13.62 -1.91 13.97
C GLY A 3 -12.37 -1.64 13.16
N THR A 4 -11.24 -1.44 13.82
CA THR A 4 -9.93 -1.34 13.16
C THR A 4 -9.63 -2.62 12.37
N VAL A 5 -8.74 -2.58 11.37
CA VAL A 5 -8.27 -3.82 10.70
C VAL A 5 -7.84 -4.88 11.69
N THR A 6 -7.24 -4.50 12.81
CA THR A 6 -6.85 -5.43 13.88
C THR A 6 -8.07 -6.14 14.47
N ASP A 7 -9.15 -5.41 14.75
CA ASP A 7 -10.41 -6.00 15.23
C ASP A 7 -11.03 -6.94 14.19
N VAL A 8 -10.99 -6.56 12.91
CA VAL A 8 -11.53 -7.40 11.82
C VAL A 8 -10.71 -8.68 11.66
N LEU A 9 -9.38 -8.59 11.68
CA LEU A 9 -8.49 -9.74 11.61
C LEU A 9 -8.65 -10.63 12.85
N ASP A 10 -8.81 -10.06 14.04
CA ASP A 10 -8.98 -10.85 15.26
C ASP A 10 -10.32 -11.59 15.31
N ARG A 11 -11.38 -11.00 14.74
CA ARG A 11 -12.71 -11.64 14.62
C ARG A 11 -12.81 -12.60 13.44
N ASN A 12 -11.92 -12.51 12.45
CA ASN A 12 -11.91 -13.37 11.27
C ASN A 12 -10.59 -14.16 11.15
N PRO A 13 -10.53 -15.38 11.71
CA PRO A 13 -9.33 -16.22 11.65
C PRO A 13 -8.82 -16.51 10.23
N LEU A 14 -9.71 -16.51 9.23
CA LEU A 14 -9.33 -16.73 7.84
C LEU A 14 -8.56 -15.54 7.28
N LEU A 15 -9.01 -14.31 7.56
CA LEU A 15 -8.31 -13.10 7.14
C LEU A 15 -6.98 -12.94 7.88
N LYS A 16 -6.95 -13.24 9.19
CA LYS A 16 -5.71 -13.26 9.97
C LYS A 16 -4.70 -14.26 9.44
N LYS A 17 -5.15 -15.46 9.06
CA LYS A 17 -4.31 -16.46 8.41
C LYS A 17 -3.80 -15.96 7.07
N SER A 18 -4.67 -15.39 6.24
CA SER A 18 -4.29 -14.79 4.96
C SER A 18 -3.23 -13.70 5.12
N PHE A 19 -3.37 -12.83 6.12
CA PHE A 19 -2.40 -11.77 6.37
C PHE A 19 -1.02 -12.34 6.74
N ARG A 20 -1.00 -13.31 7.68
CA ARG A 20 0.23 -14.02 8.07
C ARG A 20 0.87 -14.76 6.91
N SER A 21 0.06 -15.39 6.06
CA SER A 21 0.55 -16.05 4.84
C SER A 21 1.17 -15.05 3.87
N GLY A 22 0.53 -13.90 3.64
CA GLY A 22 1.09 -12.83 2.80
C GLY A 22 2.47 -12.37 3.28
N GLN A 23 2.59 -12.07 4.58
CA GLN A 23 3.86 -11.65 5.18
C GLN A 23 4.94 -12.73 5.09
N LYS A 24 4.56 -14.00 5.24
CA LYS A 24 5.48 -15.13 5.08
C LYS A 24 5.95 -15.23 3.63
N TYR A 25 5.04 -15.13 2.66
CA TYR A 25 5.39 -15.20 1.25
C TYR A 25 6.27 -14.05 0.79
N GLU A 26 6.07 -12.83 1.29
CA GLU A 26 6.98 -11.70 1.02
C GLU A 26 8.41 -11.99 1.51
N LYS A 27 8.56 -12.56 2.72
CA LYS A 27 9.88 -12.95 3.26
C LYS A 27 10.55 -14.06 2.45
N GLU A 28 9.76 -14.91 1.80
CA GLU A 28 10.22 -15.98 0.91
C GLU A 28 10.36 -15.52 -0.55
N TYR A 29 10.16 -14.23 -0.85
CA TYR A 29 10.16 -13.66 -2.21
C TYR A 29 9.12 -14.28 -3.16
N LYS A 30 8.08 -14.91 -2.60
CA LYS A 30 6.94 -15.51 -3.31
C LYS A 30 5.85 -14.46 -3.53
N PHE A 31 6.15 -13.47 -4.37
CA PHE A 31 5.33 -12.27 -4.48
C PHE A 31 3.94 -12.55 -5.08
N GLU A 32 3.79 -13.48 -6.03
CA GLU A 32 2.47 -13.86 -6.56
C GLU A 32 1.56 -14.44 -5.47
N GLU A 33 2.09 -15.29 -4.59
CA GLU A 33 1.34 -15.87 -3.48
C GLU A 33 1.02 -14.84 -2.40
N ALA A 34 1.95 -13.91 -2.15
CA ALA A 34 1.71 -12.77 -1.26
C ALA A 34 0.55 -11.90 -1.76
N ILE A 35 0.53 -11.58 -3.07
CA ILE A 35 -0.54 -10.82 -3.71
C ILE A 35 -1.88 -11.52 -3.50
N LYS A 36 -1.99 -12.81 -3.82
CA LYS A 36 -3.25 -13.58 -3.63
C LYS A 36 -3.73 -13.55 -2.19
N ALA A 37 -2.80 -13.63 -1.23
CA ALA A 37 -3.13 -13.61 0.19
C ALA A 37 -3.66 -12.24 0.63
N TYR A 38 -3.06 -11.14 0.15
CA TYR A 38 -3.48 -9.79 0.44
C TYR A 38 -4.75 -9.37 -0.30
N GLU A 39 -4.94 -9.80 -1.55
CA GLU A 39 -6.16 -9.55 -2.33
C GLU A 39 -7.40 -10.12 -1.63
N LYS A 40 -7.27 -11.32 -1.03
CA LYS A 40 -8.35 -11.92 -0.25
C LYS A 40 -8.81 -11.01 0.90
N ILE A 41 -7.91 -10.22 1.49
CA ILE A 41 -8.26 -9.26 2.53
C ILE A 41 -8.79 -7.98 1.91
N LEU A 42 -8.10 -7.44 0.89
CA LEU A 42 -8.46 -6.20 0.21
C LEU A 42 -9.92 -6.20 -0.29
N TYR A 43 -10.37 -7.33 -0.82
CA TYR A 43 -11.73 -7.50 -1.37
C TYR A 43 -12.77 -7.97 -0.35
N ASP A 44 -12.38 -8.23 0.90
CA ASP A 44 -13.34 -8.57 1.95
C ASP A 44 -14.14 -7.32 2.35
N LEU A 45 -15.47 -7.44 2.37
CA LEU A 45 -16.39 -6.34 2.65
C LEU A 45 -16.31 -5.86 4.11
N SER A 46 -15.80 -6.69 5.01
CA SER A 46 -15.63 -6.32 6.42
C SER A 46 -14.44 -5.39 6.66
N ILE A 47 -13.54 -5.23 5.68
CA ILE A 47 -12.35 -4.38 5.81
C ILE A 47 -12.73 -2.91 5.57
N PRO A 48 -12.47 -2.02 6.56
CA PRO A 48 -12.69 -0.59 6.41
C PRO A 48 -11.94 -0.03 5.21
N GLU A 49 -12.55 0.93 4.50
CA GLU A 49 -11.93 1.53 3.31
C GLU A 49 -10.54 2.10 3.60
N GLU A 50 -10.36 2.73 4.76
CA GLU A 50 -9.07 3.30 5.18
C GLU A 50 -7.97 2.26 5.41
N ASP A 51 -8.33 1.02 5.73
CA ASP A 51 -7.35 -0.05 5.96
C ASP A 51 -6.90 -0.70 4.65
N LYS A 52 -7.67 -0.52 3.57
CA LYS A 52 -7.30 -0.91 2.21
C LYS A 52 -6.08 -0.14 1.70
N ILE A 53 -5.75 1.02 2.28
CA ILE A 53 -4.52 1.78 1.96
C ILE A 53 -3.29 0.89 2.14
N GLY A 54 -3.16 0.24 3.31
CA GLY A 54 -2.01 -0.59 3.64
C GLY A 54 -1.90 -1.80 2.71
N PHE A 55 -3.01 -2.49 2.44
CA PHE A 55 -3.02 -3.65 1.54
C PHE A 55 -2.70 -3.26 0.10
N ASN A 56 -3.17 -2.12 -0.40
CA ASN A 56 -2.76 -1.62 -1.71
C ASN A 56 -1.26 -1.34 -1.78
N ILE A 57 -0.65 -0.76 -0.73
CA ILE A 57 0.80 -0.55 -0.70
C ILE A 57 1.55 -1.89 -0.71
N LEU A 58 1.14 -2.87 0.09
CA LEU A 58 1.77 -4.19 0.13
C LEU A 58 1.69 -4.92 -1.23
N ILE A 59 0.51 -4.93 -1.84
CA ILE A 59 0.31 -5.52 -3.17
C ILE A 59 1.11 -4.77 -4.24
N GLY A 60 1.12 -3.43 -4.17
CA GLY A 60 1.91 -2.60 -5.07
C GLY A 60 3.41 -2.89 -4.99
N ASN A 61 3.95 -3.07 -3.77
CA ASN A 61 5.34 -3.47 -3.57
C ASN A 61 5.62 -4.85 -4.18
N CYS A 62 4.73 -5.82 -3.97
CA CYS A 62 4.87 -7.15 -4.57
C CYS A 62 4.92 -7.06 -6.10
N TYR A 63 4.03 -6.29 -6.73
CA TYR A 63 4.06 -6.07 -8.18
C TYR A 63 5.34 -5.34 -8.63
N TYR A 64 5.83 -4.39 -7.84
CA TYR A 64 7.08 -3.69 -8.13
C TYR A 64 8.27 -4.67 -8.15
N PHE A 65 8.39 -5.55 -7.16
CA PHE A 65 9.44 -6.57 -7.14
C PHE A 65 9.34 -7.59 -8.28
N LEU A 66 8.13 -7.82 -8.80
CA LEU A 66 7.90 -8.62 -10.00
C LEU A 66 8.14 -7.85 -11.30
N SER A 67 8.64 -6.62 -11.26
CA SER A 67 8.79 -5.71 -12.42
C SER A 67 7.48 -5.44 -13.17
N LYS A 68 6.34 -5.70 -12.54
CA LYS A 68 4.98 -5.46 -13.05
C LYS A 68 4.57 -4.02 -12.74
N LEU A 69 5.31 -3.06 -13.33
CA LEU A 69 5.25 -1.65 -12.95
C LEU A 69 3.86 -1.01 -13.11
N ASN A 70 3.12 -1.35 -14.16
CA ASN A 70 1.75 -0.83 -14.37
C ASN A 70 0.78 -1.28 -13.28
N GLN A 71 0.87 -2.54 -12.84
CA GLN A 71 0.05 -3.04 -11.73
C GLN A 71 0.45 -2.38 -10.41
N ALA A 72 1.76 -2.24 -10.16
CA ALA A 72 2.27 -1.56 -8.98
C ALA A 72 1.75 -0.11 -8.90
N GLU A 73 1.83 0.62 -10.03
CA GLU A 73 1.37 2.00 -10.15
C GLU A 73 -0.12 2.12 -9.83
N LYS A 74 -0.95 1.21 -10.37
CA LYS A 74 -2.39 1.17 -10.11
C LYS A 74 -2.69 1.07 -8.61
N HIS A 75 -2.00 0.18 -7.90
CA HIS A 75 -2.22 0.00 -6.47
C HIS A 75 -1.72 1.19 -5.64
N PHE A 76 -0.57 1.77 -5.95
CA PHE A 76 -0.11 2.97 -5.24
C PHE A 76 -1.03 4.17 -5.51
N LYS A 77 -1.51 4.37 -6.74
CA LYS A 77 -2.50 5.40 -7.06
C LYS A 77 -3.83 5.18 -6.34
N GLU A 78 -4.30 3.94 -6.21
CA GLU A 78 -5.53 3.67 -5.45
C GLU A 78 -5.34 3.96 -3.96
N SER A 79 -4.17 3.64 -3.39
CA SER A 79 -3.87 4.02 -1.99
C SER A 79 -3.92 5.55 -1.80
N LEU A 80 -3.39 6.34 -2.74
CA LEU A 80 -3.47 7.80 -2.72
C LEU A 80 -4.89 8.31 -2.93
N ASN A 81 -5.70 7.62 -3.73
CA ASN A 81 -7.09 7.96 -3.98
C ASN A 81 -7.94 7.79 -2.71
N ILE A 82 -7.76 6.70 -1.98
CA ILE A 82 -8.41 6.48 -0.68
C ILE A 82 -7.93 7.53 0.34
N LEU A 83 -6.61 7.81 0.38
CA LEU A 83 -6.03 8.84 1.24
C LEU A 83 -6.61 10.25 1.00
N LYS A 84 -7.09 10.55 -0.22
CA LYS A 84 -7.78 11.82 -0.52
C LYS A 84 -9.20 11.87 0.04
N ARG A 85 -9.87 10.71 0.19
CA ARG A 85 -11.27 10.61 0.65
C ARG A 85 -11.39 10.60 2.17
N VAL A 86 -10.36 10.14 2.89
CA VAL A 86 -10.37 10.02 4.36
C VAL A 86 -9.97 11.34 5.05
N GLU A 87 -10.70 11.71 6.10
CA GLU A 87 -10.63 13.03 6.74
C GLU A 87 -9.39 13.19 7.68
N ASN A 88 -8.83 12.09 8.19
CA ASN A 88 -7.72 12.11 9.14
C ASN A 88 -6.34 12.10 8.47
N LYS A 89 -5.88 13.30 8.10
CA LYS A 89 -4.67 13.46 7.27
C LYS A 89 -3.37 13.12 7.99
N ILE A 90 -3.22 13.43 9.28
CA ILE A 90 -1.94 13.34 10.00
C ILE A 90 -1.50 11.90 10.21
N THR A 91 -2.37 11.03 10.74
CA THR A 91 -2.05 9.62 11.02
C THR A 91 -1.75 8.82 9.76
N LYS A 92 -2.23 9.29 8.60
CA LYS A 92 -2.06 8.62 7.31
C LYS A 92 -0.95 9.23 6.45
N LEU A 93 -0.28 10.30 6.92
CA LEU A 93 0.89 10.87 6.24
C LEU A 93 2.00 9.86 5.96
N PRO A 94 2.35 8.91 6.86
CA PRO A 94 3.37 7.91 6.55
C PRO A 94 2.99 7.04 5.34
N ALA A 95 1.74 6.58 5.26
CA ALA A 95 1.25 5.78 4.13
C ALA A 95 1.25 6.60 2.83
N LYS A 96 0.87 7.87 2.91
CA LYS A 96 0.92 8.80 1.76
C LYS A 96 2.35 8.99 1.25
N SER A 97 3.29 9.22 2.16
CA SER A 97 4.72 9.36 1.83
C SER A 97 5.25 8.10 1.16
N ALA A 98 4.96 6.91 1.72
CA ALA A 98 5.38 5.64 1.16
C ALA A 98 4.83 5.41 -0.27
N ALA A 99 3.53 5.64 -0.49
CA ALA A 99 2.92 5.49 -1.82
C ALA A 99 3.52 6.46 -2.85
N LEU A 100 3.78 7.72 -2.47
CA LEU A 100 4.44 8.69 -3.33
C LEU A 100 5.89 8.29 -3.65
N GLY A 101 6.68 7.89 -2.66
CA GLY A 101 8.05 7.43 -2.88
C GLY A 101 8.11 6.20 -3.81
N ASN A 102 7.17 5.28 -3.65
CA ASN A 102 7.07 4.12 -4.54
C ASN A 102 6.67 4.48 -5.97
N LEU A 103 5.79 5.47 -6.16
CA LEU A 103 5.53 6.02 -7.49
C LEU A 103 6.80 6.67 -8.07
N GLY A 104 7.55 7.42 -7.26
CA GLY A 104 8.87 7.93 -7.64
C GLY A 104 9.79 6.83 -8.20
N ASN A 105 9.87 5.68 -7.52
CA ASN A 105 10.64 4.51 -7.97
C ASN A 105 10.12 3.96 -9.30
N ILE A 106 8.79 3.85 -9.46
CA ILE A 106 8.17 3.36 -10.71
C ILE A 106 8.53 4.27 -11.87
N TYR A 107 8.30 5.58 -11.73
CA TYR A 107 8.56 6.53 -12.82
C TYR A 107 10.05 6.64 -13.13
N HIS A 108 10.93 6.48 -12.14
CA HIS A 108 12.36 6.33 -12.38
C HIS A 108 12.66 5.13 -13.28
N ASN A 109 12.12 3.96 -12.95
CA ASN A 109 12.34 2.72 -13.72
C ASN A 109 11.72 2.78 -15.13
N LEU A 110 10.69 3.61 -15.34
CA LEU A 110 10.09 3.85 -16.65
C LEU A 110 10.86 4.86 -17.51
N GLY A 111 12.00 5.40 -17.02
CA GLY A 111 12.78 6.41 -17.74
C GLY A 111 12.10 7.79 -17.75
N LYS A 112 11.30 8.08 -16.71
CA LYS A 112 10.52 9.31 -16.54
C LYS A 112 11.03 10.11 -15.33
N PRO A 113 12.21 10.75 -15.44
CA PRO A 113 12.88 11.37 -14.30
C PRO A 113 12.14 12.59 -13.76
N ASP A 114 11.45 13.37 -14.60
CA ASP A 114 10.71 14.56 -14.18
C ASP A 114 9.52 14.18 -13.30
N GLU A 115 8.70 13.22 -13.75
CA GLU A 115 7.59 12.70 -12.93
C GLU A 115 8.10 12.01 -11.65
N SER A 116 9.19 11.26 -11.76
CA SER A 116 9.84 10.62 -10.60
C SER A 116 10.23 11.64 -9.53
N LEU A 117 10.88 12.73 -9.95
CA LEU A 117 11.29 13.82 -9.08
C LEU A 117 10.09 14.49 -8.40
N GLU A 118 9.00 14.73 -9.13
CA GLU A 118 7.79 15.30 -8.57
C GLU A 118 7.22 14.44 -7.43
N TYR A 119 7.12 13.12 -7.63
CA TYR A 119 6.63 12.20 -6.61
C TYR A 119 7.56 12.15 -5.39
N TYR A 120 8.88 12.12 -5.58
CA TYR A 120 9.83 12.17 -4.46
C TYR A 120 9.75 13.48 -3.69
N GLN A 121 9.58 14.62 -4.37
CA GLN A 121 9.44 15.92 -3.70
C GLN A 121 8.19 15.96 -2.82
N GLN A 122 7.07 15.43 -3.31
CA GLN A 122 5.84 15.33 -2.51
C GLN A 122 6.02 14.41 -1.28
N ALA A 123 6.71 13.27 -1.44
CA ALA A 123 7.03 12.39 -0.31
C ALA A 123 7.95 13.07 0.72
N LEU A 124 8.97 13.78 0.25
CA LEU A 124 9.91 14.53 1.10
C LEU A 124 9.21 15.63 1.89
N GLU A 125 8.29 16.37 1.28
CA GLU A 125 7.51 17.40 1.98
C GLU A 125 6.71 16.80 3.15
N ILE A 126 6.15 15.62 2.96
CA ILE A 126 5.45 14.89 4.01
C ILE A 126 6.42 14.43 5.10
N ASN A 127 7.57 13.85 4.74
CA ASN A 127 8.58 13.42 5.72
C ASN A 127 9.07 14.59 6.58
N ARG A 128 9.28 15.77 5.98
CA ARG A 128 9.60 17.00 6.72
C ARG A 128 8.51 17.39 7.72
N LYS A 129 7.23 17.28 7.34
CA LYS A 129 6.10 17.52 8.25
C LYS A 129 6.05 16.52 9.41
N LEU A 130 6.49 15.28 9.17
CA LEU A 130 6.55 14.21 10.16
C LEU A 130 7.78 14.29 11.09
N ARG A 131 8.71 15.24 10.85
CA ARG A 131 9.96 15.40 11.61
C ARG A 131 10.83 14.14 11.65
N PHE A 132 10.88 13.39 10.54
CA PHE A 132 11.90 12.37 10.31
C PHE A 132 13.20 13.01 9.79
#